data_AF-D3G1Y7-F1
#
_entry.id   AF-D3G1Y7-F1
#
_cell.length_a   1.000
_cell.length_b   1.000
_cell.length_c   1.000
_cell.angle_alpha   90.00
_cell.angle_beta   90.00
_cell.angle_gamma   90.00
#
_symmetry.space_group_name_H-M   'P 1'
#
loop_
_entity.id
_entity.type
_entity.pdbx_description
1 polymer ?
#
loop_
_entity_poly.entity_id
_entity_poly.type
_entity_poly.pdbx_seq_one_letter_code
_entity_poly.pdbx_strand_id
1 'polypeptide(L)'
;MTLILNVISAIGAFIVTNIDDIFVLMLLFSQAKAQVKTSEGLKGNQTENKHISPKDIIIGQYLGFTLLVVVSLLGTFGVMLIPEKWVGLLGLIPIYLGIMLFIKGEDEDENAILSSLNSGKYNSVFLSVAFITFANGGDNIGIYVPFFSTLTMNQLAVTVITFFIMVAIWCFIGYRLAAFKHVSETLENYGRWIIPIVFIGLGIYIMVENETFSALLSLINY
;
A
#
# COMPACT_ATOMS: atom_id res chain seq x y z
N MET A 1 9.27 -21.15 21.10
CA MET A 1 8.67 -21.37 19.77
C MET A 1 9.71 -22.03 18.87
N THR A 2 9.39 -23.16 18.22
CA THR A 2 10.31 -23.76 17.23
C THR A 2 10.46 -22.81 16.03
N LEU A 3 11.56 -22.93 15.28
CA LEU A 3 11.82 -22.10 14.10
C LEU A 3 10.65 -22.15 13.10
N ILE A 4 10.10 -23.35 12.89
CA ILE A 4 8.97 -23.60 11.98
C ILE A 4 7.73 -22.84 12.44
N LEU A 5 7.38 -22.90 13.73
CA LEU A 5 6.24 -22.18 14.27
C LEU A 5 6.42 -20.66 14.15
N ASN A 6 7.65 -20.15 14.34
CA ASN A 6 7.94 -18.73 14.16
C ASN A 6 7.67 -18.26 12.72
N VAL A 7 8.12 -19.04 11.74
CA VAL A 7 7.87 -18.74 10.32
C VAL A 7 6.37 -18.80 10.01
N ILE A 8 5.65 -19.80 10.52
CA ILE A 8 4.19 -19.90 10.33
C ILE A 8 3.46 -18.70 10.93
N SER A 9 3.81 -18.31 12.16
CA SER A 9 3.23 -17.12 12.82
C SER A 9 3.56 -15.84 12.06
N ALA A 10 4.79 -15.70 11.56
CA ALA A 10 5.20 -14.56 10.75
C ALA A 10 4.38 -14.49 9.44
N ILE A 11 4.23 -15.62 8.73
CA ILE A 11 3.39 -15.69 7.53
C ILE A 11 1.95 -15.31 7.88
N GLY A 12 1.39 -15.87 8.96
CA GLY A 12 0.03 -15.55 9.41
C GLY A 12 -0.16 -14.06 9.70
N ALA A 13 0.75 -13.46 10.47
CA ALA A 13 0.73 -12.03 10.79
C ALA A 13 0.84 -11.18 9.52
N PHE A 14 1.71 -11.54 8.58
CA PHE A 14 1.86 -10.84 7.31
C PHE A 14 0.58 -10.92 6.47
N ILE A 15 -0.02 -12.10 6.33
CA ILE A 15 -1.24 -12.30 5.53
C ILE A 15 -2.39 -11.47 6.09
N VAL A 16 -2.61 -11.53 7.41
CA VAL A 16 -3.70 -10.81 8.07
C VAL A 16 -3.57 -9.30 7.88
N THR A 17 -2.34 -8.78 7.94
CA THR A 17 -2.07 -7.34 7.87
C THR A 17 -1.94 -6.78 6.46
N ASN A 18 -1.72 -7.60 5.42
CA ASN A 18 -1.47 -7.08 4.07
C ASN A 18 -2.51 -7.57 3.05
N ILE A 19 -3.64 -8.14 3.49
CA ILE A 19 -4.64 -8.66 2.55
C ILE A 19 -5.22 -7.55 1.65
N ASP A 20 -5.35 -6.36 2.20
CA ASP A 20 -5.79 -5.14 1.56
C ASP A 20 -4.76 -4.59 0.54
N ASP A 21 -3.46 -4.73 0.85
CA ASP A 21 -2.34 -4.34 -0.04
C ASP A 21 -2.35 -5.10 -1.38
N ILE A 22 -2.91 -6.32 -1.44
CA ILE A 22 -3.13 -7.03 -2.72
C ILE A 22 -3.96 -6.19 -3.69
N PHE A 23 -4.99 -5.49 -3.20
CA PHE A 23 -5.83 -4.65 -4.04
C PHE A 23 -5.05 -3.44 -4.56
N VAL A 24 -4.29 -2.77 -3.69
CA VAL A 24 -3.41 -1.65 -4.08
C VAL A 24 -2.39 -2.09 -5.12
N LEU A 25 -1.67 -3.20 -4.90
CA LEU A 25 -0.71 -3.75 -5.84
C LEU A 25 -1.36 -4.12 -7.18
N MET A 26 -2.54 -4.75 -7.15
CA MET A 26 -3.28 -5.10 -8.35
C MET A 26 -3.59 -3.85 -9.19
N LEU A 27 -4.03 -2.76 -8.55
CA LEU A 27 -4.30 -1.51 -9.23
C LEU A 27 -3.04 -0.87 -9.82
N LEU A 28 -1.95 -0.81 -9.04
CA LEU A 28 -0.70 -0.23 -9.50
C LEU A 28 -0.13 -1.02 -10.70
N PHE A 29 -0.15 -2.36 -10.64
CA PHE A 29 0.30 -3.20 -11.75
C PHE A 29 -0.66 -3.16 -12.96
N SER A 30 -1.95 -2.94 -12.75
CA SER A 30 -2.92 -2.74 -13.83
C SER A 30 -2.65 -1.44 -14.58
N GLN A 31 -2.39 -0.34 -13.86
CA GLN A 31 -2.03 0.97 -14.42
C GLN A 31 -0.72 0.90 -15.21
N ALA A 32 0.31 0.26 -14.63
CA ALA A 32 1.58 0.02 -15.33
C ALA A 32 1.42 -0.79 -16.64
N LYS A 33 0.45 -1.72 -16.70
CA LYS A 33 0.18 -2.51 -17.91
C LYS A 33 -0.66 -1.76 -18.94
N ALA A 34 -1.61 -0.93 -18.51
CA ALA A 34 -2.42 -0.11 -19.41
C ALA A 34 -1.52 0.78 -20.28
N GLN A 35 -0.54 1.47 -19.67
CA GLN A 35 0.43 2.31 -20.39
C GLN A 35 1.26 1.56 -21.45
N VAL A 36 1.61 0.30 -21.20
CA VAL A 36 2.39 -0.52 -22.14
C VAL A 36 1.57 -0.84 -23.38
N LYS A 37 0.28 -1.15 -23.22
CA LYS A 37 -0.63 -1.42 -24.36
C LYS A 37 -0.86 -0.18 -25.22
N THR A 38 -1.02 0.99 -24.60
CA THR A 38 -1.27 2.27 -25.29
C THR A 38 -0.03 2.74 -26.07
N SER A 39 1.18 2.45 -25.57
CA SER A 39 2.45 2.75 -26.26
C SER A 39 2.75 1.86 -27.48
N GLU A 40 2.24 0.61 -27.53
CA GLU A 40 2.41 -0.26 -28.71
C GLU A 40 1.49 0.11 -29.88
N GLY A 41 0.37 0.80 -29.62
CA GLY A 41 -0.61 1.22 -30.63
C GLY A 41 -0.34 2.57 -31.29
N LEU A 42 0.39 3.48 -30.62
CA LEU A 42 0.64 4.86 -31.10
C LEU A 42 2.14 5.14 -31.24
N LYS A 43 2.71 4.79 -32.41
CA LYS A 43 4.05 5.27 -32.84
C LYS A 43 4.06 6.75 -33.29
N GLY A 44 3.09 7.55 -32.88
CA GLY A 44 2.90 8.92 -33.36
C GLY A 44 2.83 9.94 -32.23
N ASN A 45 3.86 10.78 -32.17
CA ASN A 45 4.02 12.02 -31.42
C ASN A 45 4.34 11.93 -29.91
N GLN A 46 5.44 12.60 -29.59
CA GLN A 46 6.06 12.76 -28.28
C GLN A 46 5.12 13.47 -27.30
N THR A 47 4.76 12.76 -26.25
CA THR A 47 4.48 13.37 -24.94
C THR A 47 5.46 12.70 -23.98
N GLU A 48 6.21 13.48 -23.19
CA GLU A 48 7.12 13.00 -22.15
C GLU A 48 6.37 12.28 -21.02
N ASN A 49 5.71 11.17 -21.33
CA ASN A 49 4.98 10.37 -20.38
C ASN A 49 6.00 9.49 -19.64
N LYS A 50 6.23 9.86 -18.38
CA LYS A 50 7.05 9.12 -17.43
C LYS A 50 6.56 7.67 -17.37
N HIS A 51 7.34 6.76 -17.95
CA HIS A 51 7.00 5.34 -18.03
C HIS A 51 6.98 4.72 -16.63
N ILE A 52 5.81 4.23 -16.19
CA ILE A 52 5.69 3.47 -14.95
C ILE A 52 6.15 2.05 -15.23
N SER A 53 7.32 1.68 -14.75
CA SER A 53 7.80 0.30 -14.89
C SER A 53 7.28 -0.56 -13.74
N PRO A 54 7.01 -1.86 -13.96
CA PRO A 54 6.77 -2.80 -12.86
C PRO A 54 7.89 -2.83 -11.82
N LYS A 55 9.11 -2.45 -12.20
CA LYS A 55 10.25 -2.32 -11.29
C LYS A 55 10.07 -1.17 -10.31
N ASP A 56 9.49 -0.05 -10.74
CA ASP A 56 9.22 1.09 -9.86
C ASP A 56 8.21 0.70 -8.77
N ILE A 57 7.22 -0.11 -9.11
CA ILE A 57 6.24 -0.64 -8.14
C ILE A 57 6.92 -1.54 -7.12
N ILE A 58 7.75 -2.49 -7.57
CA ILE A 58 8.45 -3.40 -6.67
C ILE A 58 9.41 -2.63 -5.76
N ILE A 59 10.23 -1.71 -6.32
CA ILE A 59 11.15 -0.89 -5.53
C ILE A 59 10.39 -0.05 -4.50
N GLY A 60 9.29 0.57 -4.92
CA GLY A 60 8.43 1.33 -4.02
C GLY A 60 7.86 0.47 -2.90
N GLN A 61 7.35 -0.73 -3.20
CA GLN A 61 6.82 -1.65 -2.20
C GLN A 61 7.87 -2.02 -1.16
N TYR A 62 9.09 -2.39 -1.59
CA TYR A 62 10.17 -2.69 -0.66
C TYR A 62 10.57 -1.49 0.19
N LEU A 63 10.63 -0.28 -0.39
CA LEU A 63 10.95 0.93 0.34
C LEU A 63 9.87 1.29 1.39
N GLY A 64 8.61 1.31 0.99
CA GLY A 64 7.49 1.60 1.88
C GLY A 64 7.35 0.56 2.99
N PHE A 65 7.45 -0.72 2.64
CA PHE A 65 7.40 -1.80 3.62
C PHE A 65 8.62 -1.80 4.56
N THR A 66 9.82 -1.45 4.07
CA THR A 66 10.99 -1.26 4.94
C THR A 66 10.73 -0.16 5.96
N LEU A 67 10.11 0.94 5.55
CA LEU A 67 9.76 2.03 6.46
C LEU A 67 8.77 1.55 7.54
N LEU A 68 7.76 0.76 7.17
CA LEU A 68 6.84 0.13 8.13
C LEU A 68 7.58 -0.74 9.14
N VAL A 69 8.44 -1.66 8.67
CA VAL A 69 9.22 -2.54 9.54
C VAL A 69 10.13 -1.73 10.48
N VAL A 70 10.80 -0.69 9.98
CA VAL A 70 11.67 0.17 10.81
C VAL A 70 10.85 0.88 11.88
N VAL A 71 9.70 1.47 11.54
CA VAL A 71 8.82 2.14 12.51
C VAL A 71 8.32 1.14 13.55
N SER A 72 7.89 -0.06 13.13
CA SER A 72 7.48 -1.12 14.05
C SER A 72 8.60 -1.56 14.97
N LEU A 73 9.83 -1.73 14.47
CA LEU A 73 11.00 -2.07 15.29
C LEU A 73 11.31 -0.98 16.33
N LEU A 74 11.29 0.29 15.91
CA LEU A 74 11.47 1.41 16.84
C LEU A 74 10.39 1.44 17.92
N GLY A 75 9.14 1.14 17.57
CA GLY A 75 8.04 0.97 18.51
C GLY A 75 8.28 -0.20 19.49
N THR A 76 8.72 -1.36 18.99
CA THR A 76 9.03 -2.55 19.79
C THR A 76 10.12 -2.28 20.83
N PHE A 77 11.15 -1.51 20.50
CA PHE A 77 12.23 -1.16 21.43
C PHE A 77 11.88 0.04 22.33
N GLY A 78 10.65 0.54 22.28
CA GLY A 78 10.20 1.67 23.08
C GLY A 78 10.84 3.01 22.71
N VAL A 79 11.50 3.08 21.55
CA VAL A 79 12.14 4.30 21.03
C VAL A 79 11.08 5.27 20.49
N MET A 80 9.94 4.74 20.03
CA MET A 80 8.84 5.52 19.50
C MET A 80 7.51 5.07 20.12
N LEU A 81 6.99 5.85 21.07
CA LEU A 81 5.65 5.62 21.63
C LEU A 81 4.63 6.33 20.74
N ILE A 82 4.18 5.67 19.66
CA ILE A 82 3.05 6.13 18.87
C ILE A 82 1.80 5.45 19.44
N PRO A 83 0.86 6.19 20.05
CA PRO A 83 -0.40 5.58 20.45
C PRO A 83 -1.16 5.11 19.19
N GLU A 84 -1.66 3.87 19.21
CA GLU A 84 -2.28 3.19 18.06
C GLU A 84 -3.36 4.06 17.38
N LYS A 85 -4.13 4.81 18.16
CA LYS A 85 -5.12 5.78 17.65
C LYS A 85 -4.61 6.79 16.63
N TRP A 86 -3.34 7.18 16.69
CA TRP A 86 -2.73 8.12 15.74
C TRP A 86 -2.25 7.43 14.46
N VAL A 87 -1.97 6.12 14.51
CA VAL A 87 -1.63 5.33 13.33
C VAL A 87 -2.82 5.30 12.37
N GLY A 88 -4.05 5.21 12.89
CA GLY A 88 -5.24 5.23 12.05
C GLY A 88 -5.46 6.52 11.26
N LEU A 89 -4.79 7.64 11.61
CA LEU A 89 -4.81 8.85 10.77
C LEU A 89 -4.17 8.62 9.39
N LEU A 90 -3.32 7.60 9.23
CA LEU A 90 -2.79 7.22 7.92
C LEU A 90 -3.92 6.83 6.94
N GLY A 91 -5.08 6.37 7.45
CA GLY A 91 -6.28 6.10 6.65
C GLY A 91 -6.86 7.34 5.94
N LEU A 92 -6.49 8.56 6.36
CA LEU A 92 -6.85 9.79 5.64
C LEU A 92 -6.20 9.87 4.26
N ILE A 93 -5.03 9.25 4.07
CA ILE A 93 -4.32 9.23 2.78
C ILE A 93 -5.12 8.43 1.73
N PRO A 94 -5.50 7.16 1.95
CA PRO A 94 -6.35 6.44 1.02
C PRO A 94 -7.74 7.09 0.85
N ILE A 95 -8.33 7.69 1.90
CA ILE A 95 -9.57 8.49 1.73
C ILE A 95 -9.36 9.66 0.77
N TYR A 96 -8.29 10.45 0.98
CA TYR A 96 -7.96 11.59 0.12
C TYR A 96 -7.74 11.15 -1.32
N LEU A 97 -6.98 10.08 -1.55
CA LEU A 97 -6.76 9.52 -2.88
C LEU A 97 -8.08 9.09 -3.53
N GLY A 98 -8.94 8.39 -2.79
CA GLY A 98 -10.23 7.96 -3.32
C GLY A 98 -11.13 9.14 -3.69
N ILE A 99 -11.24 10.17 -2.85
CA ILE A 99 -12.01 11.40 -3.16
C ILE A 99 -11.42 12.11 -4.37
N MET A 100 -10.09 12.26 -4.43
CA MET A 100 -9.42 12.92 -5.54
C MET A 100 -9.71 12.19 -6.86
N LEU A 101 -9.58 10.87 -6.88
CA LEU A 101 -9.88 10.04 -8.05
C LEU A 101 -11.36 10.10 -8.47
N PHE A 102 -12.26 10.23 -7.49
CA PHE A 102 -13.69 10.40 -7.74
C PHE A 102 -14.01 11.73 -8.45
N ILE A 103 -13.32 12.81 -8.06
CA ILE A 103 -13.55 14.17 -8.58
C ILE A 103 -12.88 14.37 -9.95
N LYS A 104 -11.65 13.85 -10.15
CA LYS A 104 -10.81 14.12 -11.34
C LYS A 104 -11.27 13.42 -12.63
N GLY A 105 -12.47 12.85 -12.65
CA GLY A 105 -12.93 12.00 -13.75
C GLY A 105 -12.73 12.61 -15.15
N GLU A 106 -12.27 11.75 -16.07
CA GLU A 106 -12.09 11.94 -17.52
C GLU A 106 -10.85 12.68 -18.06
N ASP A 107 -10.00 13.33 -17.27
CA ASP A 107 -8.74 13.85 -17.82
C ASP A 107 -7.69 12.72 -17.95
N GLU A 108 -7.82 11.92 -19.02
CA GLU A 108 -6.84 11.06 -19.75
C GLU A 108 -5.61 10.44 -19.05
N ASP A 109 -5.55 10.39 -17.72
CA ASP A 109 -4.47 9.77 -16.99
C ASP A 109 -4.88 8.36 -16.61
N GLU A 110 -4.51 7.38 -17.47
CA GLU A 110 -4.51 5.95 -17.14
C GLU A 110 -3.74 5.64 -15.82
N ASN A 111 -3.02 6.62 -15.28
CA ASN A 111 -2.24 6.55 -14.04
C ASN A 111 -2.63 7.61 -13.02
N ALA A 112 -3.92 7.94 -12.93
CA ALA A 112 -4.43 9.03 -12.09
C ALA A 112 -3.92 9.03 -10.63
N ILE A 113 -3.64 7.86 -10.05
CA ILE A 113 -3.08 7.75 -8.68
C ILE A 113 -1.64 8.24 -8.66
N LEU A 114 -0.80 7.68 -9.53
CA LEU A 114 0.63 7.98 -9.57
C LEU A 114 0.88 9.37 -10.13
N SER A 115 0.11 9.85 -11.10
CA SER A 115 0.24 11.21 -11.65
C SER A 115 -0.18 12.28 -10.65
N SER A 116 -1.24 12.03 -9.88
CA SER A 116 -1.67 12.95 -8.82
C SER A 116 -0.61 13.11 -7.72
N LEU A 117 0.10 12.03 -7.37
CA LEU A 117 1.20 12.05 -6.40
C LEU A 117 2.56 12.50 -7.00
N ASN A 118 2.71 12.46 -8.32
CA ASN A 118 3.93 12.85 -9.05
C ASN A 118 3.85 14.21 -9.75
N SER A 119 2.87 15.05 -9.42
CA SER A 119 2.64 16.36 -10.04
C SER A 119 3.72 17.43 -9.77
N GLY A 120 4.88 17.05 -9.20
CA GLY A 120 6.03 17.91 -8.89
C GLY A 120 7.27 17.68 -9.78
N LYS A 121 8.12 18.72 -9.86
CA LYS A 121 9.29 18.83 -10.77
C LYS A 121 10.38 17.74 -10.62
N TYR A 122 10.40 17.04 -9.49
CA TYR A 122 11.29 15.90 -9.23
C TYR A 122 10.57 14.92 -8.30
N ASN A 123 9.82 13.95 -8.83
CA ASN A 123 9.34 12.87 -7.97
C ASN A 123 9.27 11.54 -8.71
N SER A 124 9.96 10.52 -8.22
CA SER A 124 10.04 9.21 -8.87
C SER A 124 8.79 8.39 -8.58
N VAL A 125 8.33 7.62 -9.58
CA VAL A 125 7.16 6.74 -9.45
C VAL A 125 7.31 5.79 -8.27
N PHE A 126 8.51 5.23 -8.07
CA PHE A 126 8.78 4.34 -6.94
C PHE A 126 8.59 5.01 -5.58
N LEU A 127 8.81 6.33 -5.46
CA LEU A 127 8.62 7.04 -4.19
C LEU A 127 7.14 7.29 -3.90
N SER A 128 6.34 7.55 -4.93
CA SER A 128 4.88 7.56 -4.78
C SER A 128 4.35 6.20 -4.36
N VAL A 129 4.85 5.11 -4.97
CA VAL A 129 4.47 3.76 -4.56
C VAL A 129 4.89 3.50 -3.11
N ALA A 130 6.13 3.84 -2.72
CA ALA A 130 6.58 3.69 -1.34
C ALA A 130 5.70 4.46 -0.34
N PHE A 131 5.29 5.68 -0.70
CA PHE A 131 4.38 6.48 0.11
C PHE A 131 2.99 5.82 0.24
N ILE A 132 2.43 5.32 -0.86
CA ILE A 132 1.15 4.59 -0.83
C ILE A 132 1.28 3.33 0.04
N THR A 133 2.33 2.53 -0.15
CA THR A 133 2.58 1.31 0.65
C THR A 133 2.68 1.61 2.15
N PHE A 134 3.44 2.66 2.51
CA PHE A 134 3.59 3.06 3.92
C PHE A 134 2.28 3.58 4.51
N ALA A 135 1.54 4.39 3.75
CA ALA A 135 0.25 4.92 4.19
C ALA A 135 -0.81 3.83 4.34
N ASN A 136 -0.81 2.86 3.41
CA ASN A 136 -1.73 1.75 3.38
C ASN A 136 -1.45 0.79 4.55
N GLY A 137 -0.22 0.32 4.69
CA GLY A 137 0.16 -0.62 5.76
C GLY A 137 0.41 0.05 7.11
N GLY A 138 -0.15 1.23 7.35
CA GLY A 138 0.00 1.94 8.61
C GLY A 138 -0.53 1.12 9.80
N ASP A 139 -1.71 0.54 9.63
CA ASP A 139 -2.36 -0.39 10.57
C ASP A 139 -1.51 -1.64 10.87
N ASN A 140 -0.62 -2.07 9.96
CA ASN A 140 0.34 -3.15 10.23
C ASN A 140 1.19 -2.86 11.47
N ILE A 141 1.47 -1.58 11.79
CA ILE A 141 2.27 -1.19 12.95
C ILE A 141 1.62 -1.69 14.24
N GLY A 142 0.29 -1.58 14.35
CA GLY A 142 -0.49 -2.02 15.52
C GLY A 142 -0.39 -3.53 15.78
N ILE A 143 -0.15 -4.33 14.74
CA ILE A 143 0.06 -5.78 14.87
C ILE A 143 1.55 -6.14 15.00
N TYR A 144 2.43 -5.46 14.26
CA TYR A 144 3.85 -5.79 14.21
C TYR A 144 4.58 -5.41 15.49
N VAL A 145 4.28 -4.26 16.09
CA VAL A 145 4.91 -3.82 17.35
C VAL A 145 4.72 -4.85 18.47
N PRO A 146 3.48 -5.26 18.82
CA PRO A 146 3.26 -6.27 19.86
C PRO A 146 3.73 -7.66 19.42
N PHE A 147 3.65 -8.01 18.13
CA PHE A 147 4.18 -9.30 17.68
C PHE A 147 5.70 -9.37 17.87
N PHE A 148 6.45 -8.37 17.41
CA PHE A 148 7.90 -8.31 17.50
C PHE A 148 8.40 -8.26 18.96
N SER A 149 7.64 -7.65 19.88
CA SER A 149 8.02 -7.57 21.30
C SER A 149 8.01 -8.93 22.01
N THR A 150 7.30 -9.93 21.45
CA THR A 150 7.28 -11.30 21.98
C THR A 150 8.44 -12.18 21.49
N LEU A 151 9.25 -11.68 20.55
CA LEU A 151 10.27 -12.47 19.87
C LEU A 151 11.67 -12.25 20.44
N THR A 152 12.48 -13.31 20.45
CA THR A 152 13.95 -13.17 20.64
C THR A 152 14.60 -12.52 19.42
N MET A 153 15.81 -11.97 19.55
CA MET A 153 16.52 -11.33 18.42
C MET A 153 16.67 -12.25 17.19
N ASN A 154 16.95 -13.54 17.39
CA ASN A 154 17.07 -14.49 16.30
C ASN A 154 15.71 -14.75 15.62
N GLN A 155 14.63 -14.87 16.41
CA GLN A 155 13.28 -15.05 15.87
C GLN A 155 12.83 -13.79 15.13
N LEU A 156 13.12 -12.61 15.67
CA LEU A 156 12.83 -11.32 15.03
C LEU A 156 13.53 -11.21 13.68
N ALA A 157 14.82 -11.54 13.60
CA ALA A 157 15.56 -11.55 12.33
C ALA A 157 14.93 -12.51 11.30
N VAL A 158 14.57 -13.72 11.71
CA VAL A 158 13.87 -14.70 10.86
C VAL A 158 12.50 -14.17 10.41
N THR A 159 11.76 -13.52 11.30
CA THR A 159 10.45 -12.92 11.00
C THR A 159 10.59 -11.80 9.97
N VAL A 160 11.54 -10.88 10.14
CA VAL A 160 11.79 -9.78 9.20
C VAL A 160 12.19 -10.32 7.82
N ILE A 161 13.08 -11.33 7.76
CA ILE A 161 13.43 -11.99 6.50
C ILE A 161 12.19 -12.63 5.85
N THR A 162 11.36 -13.29 6.65
CA THR A 162 10.11 -13.91 6.18
C THR A 162 9.17 -12.85 5.60
N PHE A 163 9.03 -11.69 6.24
CA PHE A 163 8.20 -10.59 5.74
C PHE A 163 8.70 -10.09 4.38
N PHE A 164 10.00 -9.88 4.20
CA PHE A 164 10.54 -9.45 2.91
C PHE A 164 10.38 -10.50 1.80
N ILE A 165 10.47 -11.79 2.12
CA ILE A 165 10.12 -12.86 1.18
C ILE A 165 8.63 -12.78 0.82
N MET A 166 7.77 -12.54 1.80
CA MET A 166 6.32 -12.38 1.57
C MET A 166 5.99 -11.16 0.71
N VAL A 167 6.72 -10.04 0.84
CA VAL A 167 6.59 -8.88 -0.07
C VAL A 167 6.82 -9.28 -1.53
N ALA A 168 7.84 -10.12 -1.80
CA ALA A 168 8.08 -10.63 -3.15
C ALA A 168 6.88 -11.46 -3.67
N ILE A 169 6.32 -12.31 -2.81
CA ILE A 169 5.15 -13.14 -3.12
C ILE A 169 3.93 -12.24 -3.38
N TRP A 170 3.70 -11.22 -2.56
CA TRP A 170 2.62 -10.25 -2.71
C TRP A 170 2.73 -9.48 -4.03
N CYS A 171 3.92 -8.98 -4.37
CA CYS A 171 4.18 -8.33 -5.65
C CYS A 171 3.85 -9.27 -6.82
N PHE A 172 4.26 -10.55 -6.72
CA PHE A 172 3.95 -11.54 -7.75
C PHE A 172 2.46 -11.81 -7.87
N ILE A 173 1.75 -12.01 -6.75
CA ILE A 173 0.30 -12.23 -6.73
C ILE A 173 -0.42 -11.02 -7.32
N GLY A 174 -0.11 -9.80 -6.86
CA GLY A 174 -0.70 -8.56 -7.39
C GLY A 174 -0.48 -8.42 -8.89
N TYR A 175 0.74 -8.68 -9.37
CA TYR A 175 1.08 -8.67 -10.80
C TYR A 175 0.28 -9.70 -11.62
N ARG A 176 0.08 -10.90 -11.08
CA ARG A 176 -0.69 -11.98 -11.72
C ARG A 176 -2.18 -11.70 -11.73
N LEU A 177 -2.73 -11.19 -10.63
CA LEU A 177 -4.14 -10.80 -10.55
C LEU A 177 -4.45 -9.62 -11.46
N ALA A 178 -3.54 -8.64 -11.57
CA ALA A 178 -3.64 -7.57 -12.57
C ALA A 178 -3.56 -8.07 -14.02
N ALA A 179 -3.08 -9.30 -14.26
CA ALA A 179 -3.07 -9.92 -15.59
C ALA A 179 -4.38 -10.65 -15.93
N PHE A 180 -5.26 -10.86 -14.95
CA PHE A 180 -6.46 -11.66 -15.14
C PHE A 180 -7.46 -10.87 -15.99
N LYS A 181 -7.88 -11.43 -17.13
CA LYS A 181 -8.71 -10.73 -18.13
C LYS A 181 -9.98 -10.15 -17.53
N HIS A 182 -10.69 -10.90 -16.69
CA HIS A 182 -11.90 -10.43 -16.02
C HIS A 182 -11.65 -9.27 -15.05
N VAL A 183 -10.54 -9.30 -14.33
CA VAL A 183 -10.16 -8.22 -13.41
C VAL A 183 -9.79 -6.98 -14.21
N SER A 184 -8.98 -7.13 -15.26
CA SER A 184 -8.60 -6.06 -16.17
C SER A 184 -9.83 -5.41 -16.83
N GLU A 185 -10.75 -6.20 -17.38
CA GLU A 185 -11.99 -5.71 -18.02
C GLU A 185 -12.91 -5.04 -16.99
N THR A 186 -13.02 -5.57 -15.78
CA THR A 186 -13.84 -4.94 -14.72
C THR A 186 -13.25 -3.61 -14.28
N LEU A 187 -11.93 -3.54 -14.10
CA LEU A 187 -11.24 -2.30 -13.75
C LEU A 187 -11.25 -1.30 -14.91
N GLU A 188 -11.21 -1.74 -16.15
CA GLU A 188 -11.30 -0.87 -17.34
C GLU A 188 -12.72 -0.29 -17.49
N ASN A 189 -13.76 -1.12 -17.30
CA ASN A 189 -15.15 -0.68 -17.48
C ASN A 189 -15.76 0.03 -16.25
N TYR A 190 -15.35 -0.34 -15.03
CA TYR A 190 -15.94 0.14 -13.78
C TYR A 190 -14.91 0.73 -12.81
N GLY A 191 -13.61 0.70 -13.13
CA GLY A 191 -12.55 1.19 -12.24
C GLY A 191 -12.72 2.65 -11.83
N ARG A 192 -13.33 3.48 -12.68
CA ARG A 192 -13.71 4.87 -12.36
C ARG A 192 -14.48 4.99 -11.05
N TRP A 193 -15.33 4.01 -10.73
CA TRP A 193 -16.14 4.00 -9.52
C TRP A 193 -15.55 3.06 -8.47
N ILE A 194 -15.12 1.87 -8.88
CA ILE A 194 -14.60 0.85 -7.96
C ILE A 194 -13.35 1.34 -7.24
N ILE A 195 -12.40 1.96 -7.95
CA ILE A 195 -11.11 2.36 -7.38
C ILE A 195 -11.30 3.41 -6.27
N PRO A 196 -12.00 4.55 -6.50
CA PRO A 196 -12.31 5.50 -5.44
C PRO A 196 -13.00 4.89 -4.23
N ILE A 197 -14.01 4.05 -4.46
CA ILE A 197 -14.82 3.45 -3.39
C ILE A 197 -13.96 2.55 -2.51
N VAL A 198 -13.08 1.74 -3.11
CA VAL A 198 -12.22 0.84 -2.33
C VAL A 198 -11.18 1.64 -1.53
N PHE A 199 -10.57 2.68 -2.11
CA PHE A 199 -9.64 3.55 -1.37
C PHE A 199 -10.31 4.28 -0.20
N ILE A 200 -11.52 4.81 -0.40
CA ILE A 200 -12.30 5.43 0.68
C ILE A 200 -12.66 4.38 1.74
N GLY A 201 -13.16 3.22 1.32
CA GLY A 201 -13.54 2.14 2.23
C GLY A 201 -12.37 1.63 3.07
N LEU A 202 -11.20 1.44 2.45
CA LEU A 202 -9.97 1.00 3.11
C LEU A 202 -9.49 2.04 4.13
N GLY A 203 -9.48 3.32 3.76
CA GLY A 203 -9.09 4.36 4.72
C GLY A 203 -10.06 4.53 5.89
N ILE A 204 -11.37 4.39 5.65
CA ILE A 204 -12.37 4.34 6.73
C ILE A 204 -12.12 3.13 7.63
N TYR A 205 -11.87 1.95 7.05
CA TYR A 205 -11.57 0.73 7.79
C TYR A 205 -10.36 0.92 8.72
N ILE A 206 -9.25 1.43 8.20
CA ILE A 206 -8.04 1.74 9.01
C ILE A 206 -8.37 2.66 10.18
N MET A 207 -9.15 3.73 9.95
CA MET A 207 -9.52 4.69 11.00
C MET A 207 -10.46 4.10 12.06
N VAL A 208 -11.34 3.16 11.68
CA VAL A 208 -12.26 2.49 12.60
C VAL A 208 -11.53 1.45 13.45
N GLU A 209 -10.68 0.62 12.83
CA GLU A 209 -9.90 -0.43 13.50
C GLU A 209 -8.97 0.16 14.58
N ASN A 210 -8.42 1.35 14.31
CA ASN A 210 -7.53 2.05 15.24
C ASN A 210 -8.29 2.99 16.22
N GLU A 211 -9.62 2.94 16.30
CA GLU A 211 -10.44 3.81 17.16
C GLU A 211 -10.21 5.33 16.97
N THR A 212 -9.70 5.74 15.81
CA THR A 212 -9.25 7.11 15.56
C THR A 212 -10.40 8.12 15.63
N PHE A 213 -11.60 7.75 15.19
CA PHE A 213 -12.79 8.61 15.29
C PHE A 213 -13.14 8.94 16.75
N SER A 214 -13.08 7.96 17.65
CA SER A 214 -13.34 8.15 19.08
C SER A 214 -12.31 9.11 19.69
N ALA A 215 -11.04 8.91 19.34
CA ALA A 215 -9.95 9.80 19.77
C ALA A 215 -10.16 11.26 19.31
N LEU A 216 -10.50 11.48 18.05
CA LEU A 216 -10.77 12.82 17.52
C LEU A 216 -11.99 13.47 18.19
N LEU A 217 -13.07 12.71 18.40
CA LEU A 217 -14.30 13.23 19.02
C LEU A 217 -14.08 13.59 20.50
N SER A 218 -13.22 12.85 21.20
CA SER A 218 -12.82 13.17 22.58
C SER A 218 -11.99 14.44 22.70
N LEU A 219 -11.23 14.82 21.65
CA LEU A 219 -10.48 16.08 21.60
C LEU A 219 -11.37 17.30 21.33
N ILE A 220 -12.51 17.11 20.67
CA ILE A 220 -13.48 18.18 20.37
C ILE A 220 -14.40 18.46 21.56
N ASN A 221 -14.65 17.45 22.41
CA ASN A 221 -15.49 17.56 23.60
C ASN A 221 -14.75 18.06 24.86
N TYR A 222 -13.54 18.61 24.71
CA TYR A 222 -12.71 19.23 25.75
C TYR A 222 -12.46 20.70 25.42
#